data_AF-A0A1Y3EAF6-F1
#
_entry.id   AF-A0A1Y3EAF6-F1
#
_cell.length_a   1.000
_cell.length_b   1.000
_cell.length_c   1.000
_cell.angle_alpha   90.00
_cell.angle_beta   90.00
_cell.angle_gamma   90.00
#
_symmetry.space_group_name_H-M   'P 1'
#
loop_
_entity.id
_entity.type
_entity.pdbx_description
1 polymer ?
#
loop_
_entity_poly.entity_id
_entity_poly.type
_entity_poly.pdbx_seq_one_letter_code
_entity_poly.pdbx_strand_id
1 'polypeptide(L)'
;MEQSFCSIESEIPFRDLCSILRACASTRNQAEKRRILGKFFHCWRERFKRKYENSVANSNSSVESFFPILRLLVPKLDNARGPIGLKEVCLVEYCCKMINTDKFNFKFLEHARQKIHPNYGN
;
A
#
# COMPACT_ATOMS: atom_id res chain seq x y z
N MET A 1 5.97 -31.69 -11.32
CA MET A 1 6.73 -30.46 -11.06
C MET A 1 5.72 -29.33 -10.91
N GLU A 2 5.34 -29.01 -9.67
CA GLU A 2 4.52 -27.83 -9.40
C GLU A 2 5.40 -26.61 -9.71
N GLN A 3 5.13 -25.93 -10.83
CA GLN A 3 5.69 -24.61 -11.04
C GLN A 3 5.00 -23.69 -10.04
N SER A 4 5.70 -23.35 -8.95
CA SER A 4 5.30 -22.25 -8.09
C SER A 4 5.23 -20.99 -8.96
N PHE A 5 4.00 -20.54 -9.26
CA PHE A 5 3.74 -19.25 -9.91
C PHE A 5 4.13 -18.14 -8.93
N CYS A 6 5.42 -17.88 -8.80
CA CYS A 6 5.95 -16.75 -8.05
C CYS A 6 5.68 -15.51 -8.90
N SER A 7 4.77 -14.64 -8.46
CA SER A 7 4.38 -13.44 -9.19
C SER A 7 5.39 -12.31 -8.99
N ILE A 8 5.46 -11.32 -9.89
CA ILE A 8 6.45 -10.24 -9.79
C ILE A 8 6.24 -9.39 -8.53
N GLU A 9 5.00 -9.24 -8.07
CA GLU A 9 4.71 -8.52 -6.82
C GLU A 9 5.26 -9.23 -5.59
N SER A 10 5.36 -10.56 -5.60
CA SER A 10 5.94 -11.32 -4.49
C SER A 10 7.45 -11.11 -4.35
N GLU A 11 8.13 -10.67 -5.41
CA GLU A 11 9.55 -10.32 -5.40
C GLU A 11 9.82 -8.89 -4.90
N ILE A 12 8.78 -8.08 -4.71
CA ILE A 12 8.92 -6.67 -4.35
C ILE A 12 8.59 -6.52 -2.87
N PRO A 13 9.59 -6.31 -2.00
CA PRO A 13 9.33 -6.10 -0.59
C PRO A 13 8.44 -4.88 -0.41
N PHE A 14 7.35 -5.03 0.36
CA PHE A 14 6.47 -3.89 0.67
C PHE A 14 7.23 -2.73 1.33
N ARG A 15 8.30 -3.02 2.06
CA ARG A 15 9.23 -2.04 2.62
C ARG A 15 9.82 -1.09 1.57
N ASP A 16 10.14 -1.58 0.38
CA ASP A 16 10.73 -0.76 -0.68
C ASP A 16 9.69 0.25 -1.20
N LEU A 17 8.45 -0.18 -1.40
CA LEU A 17 7.35 0.70 -1.74
C LEU A 17 7.13 1.78 -0.68
N CYS A 18 7.09 1.41 0.60
CA CYS A 18 6.99 2.36 1.71
C CYS A 18 8.15 3.36 1.76
N SER A 19 9.37 2.93 1.41
CA SER A 19 10.55 3.80 1.37
C SER A 19 10.45 4.83 0.26
N ILE A 20 9.94 4.43 -0.91
CA ILE A 20 9.65 5.34 -2.03
C ILE A 20 8.56 6.35 -1.65
N LEU A 21 7.45 5.88 -1.07
CA LEU A 21 6.36 6.75 -0.61
C LEU A 21 6.85 7.77 0.43
N ARG A 22 7.69 7.34 1.36
CA ARG A 22 8.33 8.23 2.35
C ARG A 22 9.22 9.27 1.69
N ALA A 23 10.09 8.86 0.77
CA ALA A 23 10.95 9.79 0.04
C ALA A 23 10.13 10.84 -0.75
N CYS A 24 9.04 10.40 -1.39
CA CYS A 24 8.12 11.31 -2.08
C CYS A 24 7.40 12.27 -1.13
N ALA A 25 6.94 11.80 0.03
CA ALA A 25 6.25 12.62 1.03
C ALA A 25 7.17 13.68 1.64
N SER A 26 8.44 13.35 1.89
CA SER A 26 9.44 14.27 2.44
C SER A 26 9.99 15.28 1.41
N THR A 27 9.79 15.03 0.11
CA THR A 27 10.27 15.90 -0.96
C THR A 27 9.28 17.04 -1.22
N ARG A 28 9.77 18.28 -1.33
CA ARG A 28 8.93 19.45 -1.70
C ARG A 28 8.80 19.64 -3.21
N ASN A 29 9.90 19.46 -3.95
CA ASN A 29 9.98 19.69 -5.39
C ASN A 29 9.21 18.63 -6.20
N GLN A 30 8.30 19.06 -7.06
CA GLN A 30 7.50 18.18 -7.93
C GLN A 30 8.33 17.43 -8.99
N ALA A 31 9.36 18.06 -9.55
CA ALA A 31 10.27 17.40 -10.50
C ALA A 31 11.01 16.23 -9.83
N GLU A 32 11.42 16.45 -8.58
CA GLU A 32 12.11 15.42 -7.80
C GLU A 32 11.18 14.28 -7.39
N LYS A 33 9.93 14.57 -7.03
CA LYS A 33 8.90 13.53 -6.83
C LYS A 33 8.71 12.65 -8.08
N ARG A 34 8.61 13.28 -9.26
CA ARG A 34 8.53 12.57 -10.55
C ARG A 34 9.76 11.72 -10.81
N ARG A 35 10.95 12.21 -10.49
CA ARG A 35 12.21 11.46 -10.64
C ARG A 35 12.24 10.22 -9.74
N ILE A 36 11.84 10.35 -8.47
CA ILE A 36 11.79 9.23 -7.50
C ILE A 36 10.82 8.15 -7.98
N LEU A 37 9.58 8.52 -8.32
CA LEU A 37 8.56 7.58 -8.81
C LEU A 37 8.96 6.97 -10.16
N GLY A 38 9.52 7.77 -11.07
CA GLY A 38 10.00 7.32 -12.37
C GLY A 38 11.12 6.29 -12.26
N LYS A 39 12.08 6.49 -11.34
CA LYS A 39 13.13 5.51 -11.05
C LYS A 39 12.55 4.19 -10.55
N PHE A 40 11.59 4.26 -9.61
CA PHE A 40 10.93 3.07 -9.10
C PHE A 40 10.18 2.30 -10.19
N PHE A 41 9.39 3.00 -11.02
CA PHE A 41 8.67 2.40 -12.14
C PHE A 41 9.62 1.79 -13.18
N HIS A 42 10.72 2.46 -13.50
CA HIS A 42 11.75 1.91 -14.39
C HIS A 42 12.35 0.63 -13.81
N CYS A 43 12.73 0.63 -12.53
CA CYS A 43 13.24 -0.56 -11.84
C CYS A 43 12.23 -1.73 -11.81
N TRP A 44 10.93 -1.45 -11.76
CA TRP A 44 9.89 -2.46 -11.89
C TRP A 44 9.83 -3.01 -13.32
N ARG A 45 9.80 -2.14 -14.33
CA ARG A 45 9.78 -2.54 -15.74
C ARG A 45 10.97 -3.40 -16.14
N GLU A 46 12.17 -3.09 -15.66
CA GLU A 46 13.36 -3.89 -15.95
C GLU A 46 13.29 -5.29 -15.31
N ARG A 47 12.69 -5.41 -14.12
CA ARG A 47 12.42 -6.72 -13.50
C ARG A 47 11.40 -7.50 -14.30
N PHE A 48 10.31 -6.85 -14.70
CA PHE A 48 9.29 -7.44 -15.54
C PHE A 48 9.87 -7.96 -16.84
N LYS A 49 10.65 -7.12 -17.55
CA LYS A 49 11.34 -7.53 -18.76
C LYS A 49 12.19 -8.77 -18.51
N ARG A 50 13.12 -8.74 -17.55
CA ARG A 50 14.00 -9.89 -17.24
C ARG A 50 13.26 -11.17 -16.90
N LYS A 51 12.14 -11.08 -16.18
CA LYS A 51 11.34 -12.25 -15.78
C LYS A 51 10.60 -12.88 -16.96
N TYR A 52 10.10 -12.06 -17.89
CA TYR A 52 9.27 -12.51 -19.00
C TYR A 52 9.99 -12.57 -20.36
N GLU A 53 11.23 -12.12 -20.46
CA GLU A 53 12.05 -12.10 -21.70
C GLU A 53 12.15 -13.48 -22.37
N ASN A 54 12.19 -14.56 -21.57
CA ASN A 54 12.26 -15.95 -22.05
C ASN A 54 10.90 -16.66 -22.15
N SER A 55 9.81 -16.01 -21.73
CA SER A 55 8.47 -16.62 -21.62
C SER A 55 7.54 -16.37 -22.81
N VAL A 56 7.98 -15.53 -23.76
CA VAL A 56 7.22 -15.13 -24.96
C VAL A 56 6.86 -16.32 -25.88
N ALA A 57 7.46 -17.50 -25.66
CA ALA A 57 7.14 -18.72 -26.41
C ALA A 57 5.84 -19.43 -25.97
N ASN A 58 5.28 -19.14 -24.79
CA ASN A 58 4.06 -19.79 -24.30
C ASN A 58 3.01 -18.76 -23.91
N SER A 59 2.36 -18.21 -24.92
CA SER A 59 1.10 -17.46 -24.79
C SER A 59 0.07 -18.33 -24.08
N ASN A 60 -0.23 -18.02 -22.81
CA ASN A 60 -1.48 -18.32 -22.06
C ASN A 60 -1.35 -18.08 -20.54
N SER A 61 -0.19 -17.63 -20.02
CA SER A 61 -0.08 -17.25 -18.61
C SER A 61 -0.58 -15.82 -18.36
N SER A 62 -1.36 -15.65 -17.30
CA SER A 62 -1.84 -14.39 -16.74
C SER A 62 -0.85 -13.24 -16.94
N VAL A 63 -1.24 -12.22 -17.70
CA VAL A 63 -0.39 -11.04 -17.96
C VAL A 63 -0.21 -10.29 -16.66
N GLU A 64 0.97 -10.44 -16.06
CA GLU A 64 1.32 -9.68 -14.87
C GLU A 64 1.47 -8.20 -15.18
N SER A 65 1.10 -7.37 -14.22
CA SER A 65 0.95 -5.92 -14.45
C SER A 65 1.41 -5.12 -13.25
N PHE A 66 1.55 -3.81 -13.45
CA PHE A 66 1.89 -2.87 -12.38
C PHE A 66 0.70 -2.57 -11.45
N PHE A 67 -0.48 -3.14 -11.73
CA PHE A 67 -1.72 -2.84 -11.00
C PHE A 67 -1.63 -3.06 -9.48
N PRO A 68 -1.01 -4.14 -8.95
CA PRO A 68 -0.89 -4.35 -7.50
C PRO A 68 -0.15 -3.24 -6.77
N ILE A 69 0.76 -2.54 -7.45
CA ILE A 69 1.50 -1.41 -6.90
C ILE A 69 0.74 -0.10 -7.15
N LEU A 70 0.19 0.08 -8.35
CA LEU A 70 -0.53 1.29 -8.74
C LEU A 70 -1.72 1.57 -7.82
N ARG A 71 -2.48 0.53 -7.43
CA ARG A 71 -3.60 0.65 -6.49
C ARG A 71 -3.18 1.18 -5.11
N LEU A 72 -1.92 0.96 -4.70
CA LEU A 72 -1.37 1.45 -3.44
C LEU A 72 -0.82 2.87 -3.57
N LEU A 73 -0.31 3.24 -4.75
CA LEU A 73 0.12 4.60 -5.06
C LEU A 73 -1.06 5.57 -5.16
N VAL A 74 -2.18 5.12 -5.72
CA VAL A 74 -3.37 5.95 -5.93
C VAL A 74 -4.61 5.26 -5.37
N PRO A 75 -4.71 5.09 -4.04
CA PRO A 75 -5.76 4.29 -3.40
C PRO A 75 -7.17 4.83 -3.64
N LYS A 76 -7.31 6.13 -3.90
CA LYS A 76 -8.60 6.76 -4.23
C LYS A 76 -9.21 6.28 -5.55
N LEU A 77 -8.41 5.67 -6.43
CA LEU A 77 -8.85 5.15 -7.73
C LEU A 77 -8.96 3.61 -7.73
N ASP A 78 -8.80 2.95 -6.57
CA ASP A 78 -8.96 1.50 -6.46
C ASP A 78 -10.45 1.13 -6.39
N ASN A 79 -11.02 0.80 -7.55
CA ASN A 79 -12.40 0.30 -7.66
C ASN A 79 -12.49 -1.22 -7.55
N ALA A 80 -11.36 -1.93 -7.46
CA ALA A 80 -11.33 -3.39 -7.38
C ALA A 80 -11.55 -3.91 -5.95
N ARG A 81 -11.37 -3.04 -4.94
CA ARG A 81 -11.72 -3.31 -3.54
C ARG A 81 -12.98 -2.55 -3.17
N GLY A 82 -13.87 -3.23 -2.44
CA GLY A 82 -14.95 -2.55 -1.73
C GLY A 82 -14.43 -1.66 -0.59
N PRO A 83 -15.32 -0.89 0.06
CA PRO A 83 -14.93 -0.07 1.20
C PRO A 83 -14.32 -0.92 2.31
N ILE A 84 -13.16 -0.50 2.83
CA ILE A 84 -12.45 -1.20 3.92
C ILE A 84 -13.26 -1.13 5.24
N GLY A 85 -14.05 -0.07 5.44
CA GLY A 85 -14.85 0.12 6.64
C GLY A 85 -14.05 0.39 7.92
N LEU A 86 -12.73 0.61 7.80
CA LEU A 86 -11.84 0.81 8.95
C LEU A 86 -11.78 2.29 9.36
N LYS A 87 -12.25 2.58 10.58
CA LYS A 87 -12.15 3.90 11.20
C LYS A 87 -10.85 4.03 12.01
N GLU A 88 -10.37 5.26 12.19
CA GLU A 88 -9.17 5.55 12.99
C GLU A 88 -9.28 5.03 14.43
N VAL A 89 -10.45 5.19 15.07
CA VAL A 89 -10.71 4.68 16.42
C VAL A 89 -10.49 3.17 16.51
N CYS A 90 -11.02 2.42 15.55
CA CYS A 90 -10.82 0.97 15.49
C CYS A 90 -9.34 0.63 15.33
N LEU A 91 -8.61 1.34 14.45
CA LEU A 91 -7.18 1.11 14.26
C LEU A 91 -6.40 1.29 15.56
N VAL A 92 -6.67 2.36 16.33
CA VAL A 92 -6.01 2.60 17.62
C VAL A 92 -6.34 1.50 18.62
N GLU A 93 -7.60 1.08 18.72
CA GLU A 93 -8.02 -0.04 19.58
C GLU A 93 -7.27 -1.34 19.22
N TYR A 94 -7.13 -1.67 17.94
CA TYR A 94 -6.36 -2.83 17.47
C TYR A 94 -4.88 -2.71 17.80
N CYS A 95 -4.26 -1.55 17.54
CA CYS A 95 -2.85 -1.30 17.87
C CYS A 95 -2.56 -1.47 19.36
N CYS A 96 -3.42 -0.95 20.24
CA CYS A 96 -3.25 -1.07 21.70
C CYS A 96 -3.30 -2.53 22.15
N LYS A 97 -4.28 -3.29 21.63
CA LYS A 97 -4.40 -4.73 21.90
C LYS A 97 -3.16 -5.50 21.43
N MET A 98 -2.63 -5.18 20.25
CA MET A 98 -1.45 -5.85 19.70
C MET A 98 -0.17 -5.54 20.49
N ILE A 99 0.01 -4.31 20.95
CA ILE A 99 1.22 -3.86 21.65
C ILE A 99 1.16 -4.19 23.16
N ASN A 100 0.09 -4.85 23.62
CA ASN A 100 -0.16 -5.24 25.02
C ASN A 100 0.18 -4.13 26.02
N THR A 101 -0.19 -2.91 25.67
CA THR A 101 0.09 -1.73 26.50
C THR A 101 -1.16 -1.42 27.31
N ASP A 102 -1.17 -1.89 28.56
CA ASP A 102 -2.21 -1.59 29.56
C ASP A 102 -2.36 -0.08 29.85
N LYS A 103 -1.44 0.74 29.33
CA LYS A 103 -1.26 2.16 29.62
C LYS A 103 -1.56 3.10 28.46
N PHE A 104 -2.13 2.62 27.34
CA PHE A 104 -2.59 3.55 26.31
C PHE A 104 -3.78 4.34 26.86
N ASN A 105 -3.54 5.63 27.12
CA ASN A 105 -4.44 6.49 27.87
C ASN A 105 -5.77 6.64 27.12
N PHE A 106 -6.79 5.90 27.56
CA PHE A 106 -8.15 5.89 27.02
C PHE A 106 -8.74 7.30 26.86
N LYS A 107 -8.23 8.30 27.59
CA LYS A 107 -8.60 9.72 27.42
C LYS A 107 -8.40 10.23 25.99
N PHE A 108 -7.39 9.76 25.24
CA PHE A 108 -7.18 10.17 23.85
C PHE A 108 -8.23 9.55 22.91
N LEU A 109 -8.62 8.30 23.16
CA LEU A 109 -9.67 7.59 22.43
C LEU A 109 -11.06 8.18 22.70
N GLU A 110 -11.35 8.52 23.95
CA GLU A 110 -12.59 9.19 24.35
C GLU A 110 -12.70 10.58 23.71
N HIS A 111 -11.61 11.36 23.69
CA HIS A 111 -11.58 12.65 23.00
C HIS A 111 -11.74 12.52 21.48
N ALA A 112 -11.13 11.51 20.86
CA ALA A 112 -11.30 11.21 19.44
C ALA A 112 -12.74 10.78 19.11
N ARG A 113 -13.39 9.99 19.99
CA ARG A 113 -14.80 9.62 19.87
C ARG A 113 -15.74 10.82 19.95
N GLN A 114 -15.50 11.74 20.88
CA GLN A 114 -16.31 12.95 21.06
C GLN A 114 -16.20 13.93 19.88
N LYS A 115 -15.03 14.02 19.22
CA LYS A 115 -14.85 14.89 18.05
C LYS A 115 -15.49 14.36 16.75
N ILE A 116 -15.72 13.06 16.64
CA ILE A 116 -16.24 12.43 15.41
C ILE A 116 -17.78 12.37 15.39
N HIS A 117 -18.44 12.55 16.54
CA HIS A 117 -19.90 12.68 16.65
C HIS A 117 -20.31 14.01 17.30
N PRO A 118 -20.33 15.15 16.56
CA PRO A 118 -20.78 16.42 17.13
C PRO A 118 -22.31 16.54 17.24
N ASN A 119 -23.10 15.59 16.73
CA ASN A 119 -24.57 15.65 16.84
C ASN A 119 -25.20 14.25 16.66
N TYR A 120 -25.53 13.61 17.78
CA TYR A 120 -26.81 12.92 17.96
C TYR A 120 -27.15 13.02 19.44
N GLY A 121 -27.57 14.23 19.82
CA GLY A 121 -28.23 14.53 21.08
C GLY A 121 -29.54 15.25 20.76
N ASN A 122 -30.60 14.44 20.64
CA ASN A 122 -31.98 14.67 21.07
C ASN A 122 -32.81 13.47 20.64
#